data_AF-A0A8T7JV56-F1
#
_entry.id   AF-A0A8T7JV56-F1
#
_cell.length_a   1.000
_cell.length_b   1.000
_cell.length_c   1.000
_cell.angle_alpha   90.00
_cell.angle_beta   90.00
_cell.angle_gamma   90.00
#
_symmetry.space_group_name_H-M   'P 1'
#
loop_
_entity.id
_entity.type
_entity.pdbx_description
1 polymer ?
#
loop_
_entity_poly.entity_id
_entity_poly.type
_entity_poly.pdbx_seq_one_letter_code
_entity_poly.pdbx_strand_id
1 'polypeptide(L)'
;DIDELPELDDDFDLAVAAPAEELESVEDVAAEYKEELPTLDSGSDDDFPPLGDLGDIDLDNLDNDLDFLSGTDESETKLDLARAYIDMEDQEGAREILQEVLEEGNDQQKQEATKLLDSLV
;
A
#
# COMPACT_ATOMS: atom_id res chain seq x y z
N ASP A 1 -34.59 -27.17 24.32
CA ASP A 1 -35.63 -26.81 23.34
C ASP A 1 -35.70 -25.30 23.16
N ILE A 2 -34.97 -24.79 22.16
CA ILE A 2 -35.13 -23.52 21.43
C ILE A 2 -34.17 -23.64 20.24
N ASP A 3 -34.46 -24.66 19.43
CA ASP A 3 -34.04 -24.72 18.03
C ASP A 3 -35.14 -23.99 17.26
N GLU A 4 -34.84 -22.83 16.69
CA GLU A 4 -35.49 -22.29 15.47
C GLU A 4 -34.90 -20.88 15.20
N LEU A 5 -33.77 -20.86 14.52
CA LEU A 5 -33.40 -19.71 13.70
C LEU A 5 -34.34 -19.72 12.48
N PRO A 6 -34.88 -18.58 12.05
CA PRO A 6 -35.72 -18.53 10.86
C PRO A 6 -34.90 -18.94 9.63
N GLU A 7 -35.37 -19.96 8.92
CA GLU A 7 -34.80 -20.34 7.62
C GLU A 7 -35.01 -19.18 6.63
N LEU A 8 -33.94 -18.81 5.93
CA LEU A 8 -34.02 -17.88 4.81
C LEU A 8 -34.69 -18.62 3.66
N ASP A 9 -35.91 -18.21 3.30
CA ASP A 9 -36.58 -18.69 2.09
C ASP A 9 -35.74 -18.29 0.86
N ASP A 10 -35.31 -19.27 0.06
CA ASP A 10 -34.58 -19.16 -1.22
C ASP A 10 -35.45 -18.55 -2.36
N ASP A 11 -36.35 -17.61 -2.04
CA ASP A 11 -37.24 -16.92 -2.97
C ASP A 11 -37.04 -15.39 -2.93
N PHE A 12 -35.79 -14.94 -2.79
CA PHE A 12 -35.44 -13.57 -3.19
C PHE A 12 -35.40 -13.51 -4.72
N ASP A 13 -36.59 -13.35 -5.29
CA ASP A 13 -36.86 -13.18 -6.71
C ASP A 13 -36.04 -12.00 -7.26
N LEU A 14 -34.87 -12.33 -7.84
CA LEU A 14 -33.97 -11.42 -8.56
C LEU A 14 -34.58 -11.05 -9.92
N ALA A 15 -35.77 -10.47 -9.89
CA ALA A 15 -36.46 -9.90 -11.05
C ALA A 15 -36.57 -8.39 -10.89
N VAL A 16 -35.44 -7.70 -10.72
CA VAL A 16 -35.36 -6.30 -11.14
C VAL A 16 -35.14 -6.32 -12.65
N ALA A 17 -36.23 -6.17 -13.39
CA ALA A 17 -36.18 -5.86 -14.81
C ALA A 17 -35.45 -4.53 -14.96
N ALA A 18 -34.14 -4.58 -15.19
CA ALA A 18 -33.37 -3.42 -15.59
C ALA A 18 -33.90 -2.97 -16.96
N PRO A 19 -34.30 -1.70 -17.14
CA PRO A 19 -34.44 -1.17 -18.49
C PRO A 19 -33.08 -1.33 -19.17
N ALA A 20 -33.10 -1.91 -20.37
CA ALA A 20 -31.95 -1.91 -21.27
C ALA A 20 -31.69 -0.44 -21.68
N GLU A 21 -31.00 0.28 -20.81
CA GLU A 21 -30.38 1.56 -21.14
C GLU A 21 -29.24 1.23 -22.11
N GLU A 22 -29.38 1.80 -23.30
CA GLU A 22 -28.45 1.79 -24.40
C GLU A 22 -27.06 2.19 -23.88
N LEU A 23 -26.12 1.24 -23.86
CA LEU A 23 -24.75 1.54 -23.45
C LEU A 23 -24.13 2.44 -24.53
N GLU A 24 -24.07 3.75 -24.26
CA GLU A 24 -23.27 4.67 -25.05
C GLU A 24 -21.82 4.17 -25.10
N SER A 25 -21.22 4.28 -26.28
CA SER A 25 -19.91 3.70 -26.55
C SER A 25 -18.83 4.37 -25.69
N VAL A 26 -17.91 3.58 -25.15
CA VAL A 26 -16.75 4.06 -24.38
C VAL A 26 -15.81 4.96 -25.20
N GLU A 27 -15.97 5.00 -26.53
CA GLU A 27 -15.20 5.86 -27.43
C GLU A 27 -15.69 7.32 -27.42
N ASP A 28 -16.96 7.57 -27.12
CA ASP A 28 -17.49 8.94 -27.03
C ASP A 28 -17.09 9.63 -25.72
N VAL A 29 -17.00 8.87 -24.61
CA VAL A 29 -16.56 9.40 -23.31
C VAL A 29 -15.08 9.81 -23.33
N ALA A 30 -14.23 9.08 -24.06
CA ALA A 30 -12.80 9.40 -24.17
C ALA A 30 -12.52 10.68 -24.97
N ALA A 31 -13.46 11.13 -25.80
CA ALA A 31 -13.31 12.33 -26.62
C ALA A 31 -13.58 13.63 -25.83
N GLU A 32 -14.36 13.58 -24.74
CA GLU A 32 -14.73 14.77 -23.96
C GLU A 32 -13.66 15.19 -22.93
N TYR A 33 -12.78 14.28 -22.51
CA TYR A 33 -11.70 14.60 -21.55
C TYR A 33 -10.39 15.10 -22.20
N LYS A 34 -10.38 15.32 -23.52
CA LYS A 34 -9.17 15.72 -24.24
C LYS A 34 -8.90 17.23 -24.22
N GLU A 35 -9.83 18.06 -23.73
CA GLU A 35 -9.78 19.51 -23.99
C GLU A 35 -9.48 20.43 -22.80
N GLU A 36 -9.12 19.92 -21.63
CA GLU A 36 -8.63 20.78 -20.53
C GLU A 36 -7.46 20.16 -19.76
N LEU A 37 -6.43 19.71 -20.48
CA LEU A 37 -5.11 19.71 -19.86
C LEU A 37 -4.62 21.17 -19.84
N PRO A 38 -4.27 21.73 -18.66
CA PRO A 38 -3.64 23.03 -18.63
C PRO A 38 -2.38 22.93 -19.50
N THR A 39 -2.33 23.72 -20.58
CA THR A 39 -1.08 23.95 -21.27
C THR A 39 -0.18 24.59 -20.24
N LEU A 40 0.79 23.82 -19.74
CA LEU A 40 1.88 24.37 -18.94
C LEU A 40 2.61 25.32 -19.90
N ASP A 41 2.23 26.59 -19.85
CA ASP A 41 3.01 27.67 -20.42
C ASP A 41 4.36 27.55 -19.75
N SER A 42 5.34 27.02 -20.48
CA SER A 42 6.74 27.04 -20.11
C SER A 42 7.23 28.48 -20.28
N GLY A 43 6.57 29.39 -19.56
CA GLY A 43 7.11 30.69 -19.21
C GLY A 43 8.26 30.39 -18.26
N SER A 44 9.46 30.59 -18.77
CA SER A 44 10.72 30.44 -18.05
C SER A 44 10.81 31.48 -16.94
N ASP A 45 10.08 31.24 -15.86
CA ASP A 45 10.32 31.87 -14.57
C ASP A 45 10.92 30.77 -13.67
N ASP A 46 12.24 30.61 -13.82
CA ASP A 46 13.12 29.82 -12.97
C ASP A 46 13.15 30.40 -11.53
N ASP A 47 12.04 30.31 -10.82
CA ASP A 47 11.96 30.51 -9.35
C ASP A 47 11.47 29.23 -8.66
N PHE A 48 11.85 28.07 -9.21
CA PHE A 48 11.92 26.86 -8.41
C PHE A 48 13.22 26.91 -7.61
N PRO A 49 13.19 26.69 -6.27
CA PRO A 49 14.42 26.43 -5.55
C PRO A 49 15.11 25.26 -6.26
N PRO A 50 16.44 25.30 -6.47
CA PRO A 50 17.11 24.17 -7.10
C PRO A 50 16.76 22.94 -6.29
N LEU A 51 16.04 21.99 -6.90
CA LEU A 51 15.99 20.64 -6.36
C LEU A 51 17.45 20.24 -6.28
N GLY A 52 17.96 20.17 -5.05
CA GLY A 52 19.34 19.83 -4.77
C GLY A 52 19.71 18.63 -5.61
N ASP A 53 20.67 18.86 -6.50
CA ASP A 53 21.43 17.90 -7.29
C ASP A 53 20.99 16.44 -7.14
N LEU A 54 19.94 16.05 -7.89
CA LEU A 54 19.60 14.64 -8.08
C LEU A 54 20.54 13.96 -9.10
N GLY A 55 21.52 14.69 -9.63
CA GLY A 55 22.48 14.21 -10.63
C GLY A 55 23.59 13.33 -10.05
N ASP A 56 23.78 13.38 -8.72
CA ASP A 56 24.72 12.55 -7.98
C ASP A 56 24.06 11.33 -7.29
N ILE A 57 22.81 10.98 -7.66
CA ILE A 57 22.29 9.64 -7.32
C ILE A 57 22.96 8.66 -8.28
N ASP A 58 24.06 8.09 -7.81
CA ASP A 58 24.82 7.06 -8.52
C ASP A 58 23.96 5.79 -8.63
N LEU A 59 23.15 5.73 -9.70
CA LEU A 59 22.26 4.61 -10.02
C LEU A 59 23.00 3.27 -10.11
N ASP A 60 24.31 3.29 -10.39
CA ASP A 60 25.16 2.10 -10.40
C ASP A 60 25.55 1.62 -8.99
N ASN A 61 25.53 2.51 -7.98
CA ASN A 61 25.67 2.17 -6.57
C ASN A 61 24.33 1.88 -5.88
N LEU A 62 23.21 2.32 -6.46
CA LEU A 62 21.87 1.97 -5.96
C LEU A 62 21.67 0.46 -5.92
N ASP A 63 22.19 -0.29 -6.89
CA ASP A 63 22.14 -1.77 -6.85
C ASP A 63 22.95 -2.38 -5.68
N ASN A 64 24.02 -1.74 -5.21
CA ASN A 64 24.74 -2.14 -3.98
C ASN A 64 23.99 -1.70 -2.71
N ASP A 65 23.33 -0.54 -2.73
CA ASP A 65 22.43 -0.10 -1.65
C ASP A 65 21.14 -0.93 -1.60
N LEU A 66 20.76 -1.60 -2.69
CA LEU A 66 19.70 -2.60 -2.73
C LEU A 66 20.21 -4.00 -2.31
N ASP A 67 21.51 -4.29 -2.44
CA ASP A 67 22.15 -5.49 -1.88
C ASP A 67 22.31 -5.39 -0.35
N PHE A 68 22.28 -4.19 0.22
CA PHE A 68 22.04 -3.96 1.66
C PHE A 68 20.65 -4.47 2.06
N LEU A 69 19.62 -4.25 1.23
CA LEU A 69 18.28 -4.82 1.40
C LEU A 69 18.19 -6.33 1.10
N SER A 70 19.30 -7.06 0.89
CA SER A 70 19.30 -8.51 0.55
C SER A 70 18.79 -9.46 1.66
N GLY A 71 18.05 -8.94 2.64
CA GLY A 71 17.21 -9.69 3.58
C GLY A 71 17.58 -9.47 5.04
N THR A 72 18.88 -9.30 5.36
CA THR A 72 19.29 -9.04 6.75
C THR A 72 18.91 -7.62 7.15
N ASP A 73 19.25 -6.63 6.34
CA ASP A 73 18.95 -5.24 6.68
C ASP A 73 17.54 -4.80 6.22
N GLU A 74 16.91 -5.55 5.29
CA GLU A 74 15.47 -5.46 5.06
C GLU A 74 14.68 -5.79 6.34
N SER A 75 15.01 -6.89 7.02
CA SER A 75 14.37 -7.27 8.29
C SER A 75 14.62 -6.26 9.42
N GLU A 76 15.77 -5.58 9.39
CA GLU A 76 16.08 -4.49 10.33
C GLU A 76 15.21 -3.25 10.05
N THR A 77 15.07 -2.89 8.77
CA THR A 77 14.16 -1.84 8.33
C THR A 77 12.70 -2.15 8.70
N LYS A 78 12.25 -3.40 8.53
CA LYS A 78 10.92 -3.85 8.95
C LYS A 78 10.72 -3.75 10.46
N LEU A 79 11.74 -4.07 11.28
CA LEU A 79 11.67 -3.87 12.73
C LEU A 79 11.50 -2.40 13.12
N ASP A 80 12.22 -1.49 12.48
CA ASP A 80 12.08 -0.06 12.73
C ASP A 80 10.73 0.49 12.27
N LEU A 81 10.23 0.01 11.14
CA LEU A 81 8.89 0.34 10.67
C LEU A 81 7.83 -0.14 11.66
N ALA A 82 7.91 -1.40 12.12
CA ALA A 82 6.98 -1.94 13.12
C ALA A 82 6.98 -1.10 14.41
N ARG A 83 8.14 -0.65 14.89
CA ARG A 83 8.22 0.26 16.06
C ARG A 83 7.46 1.56 15.81
N ALA A 84 7.58 2.15 14.63
CA ALA A 84 6.83 3.35 14.28
C ALA A 84 5.31 3.10 14.24
N TYR A 85 4.86 1.94 13.74
CA TYR A 85 3.45 1.54 13.79
C TYR A 85 2.93 1.41 15.23
N ILE A 86 3.74 0.84 16.14
CA ILE A 86 3.42 0.77 17.58
C ILE A 86 3.30 2.17 18.17
N ASP A 87 4.23 3.07 17.85
CA ASP A 87 4.22 4.46 18.33
C ASP A 87 2.99 5.24 17.82
N MET A 88 2.47 4.88 16.64
CA MET A 88 1.22 5.40 16.07
C MET A 88 -0.04 4.69 16.58
N GLU A 89 0.10 3.79 17.57
CA GLU A 89 -0.97 2.94 18.14
C GLU A 89 -1.65 1.99 17.13
N ASP A 90 -1.04 1.79 15.96
CA ASP A 90 -1.48 0.83 14.96
C ASP A 90 -0.84 -0.54 15.23
N GLN A 91 -1.41 -1.26 16.19
CA GLN A 91 -0.93 -2.58 16.60
C GLN A 91 -1.15 -3.65 15.53
N GLU A 92 -2.15 -3.48 14.66
CA GLU A 92 -2.47 -4.45 13.60
C GLU A 92 -1.40 -4.40 12.50
N GLY A 93 -1.06 -3.19 12.04
CA GLY A 93 0.03 -2.98 11.07
C GLY A 93 1.39 -3.40 11.62
N ALA A 94 1.70 -3.07 12.88
CA ALA A 94 2.93 -3.52 13.53
C ALA A 94 2.99 -5.06 13.58
N ARG A 95 1.87 -5.73 13.87
CA ARG A 95 1.82 -7.19 14.01
C ARG A 95 2.01 -7.92 12.69
N GLU A 96 1.51 -7.40 11.57
CA GLU A 96 1.79 -7.98 10.24
C GLU A 96 3.28 -7.91 9.92
N ILE A 97 3.89 -6.73 10.07
CA ILE A 97 5.30 -6.52 9.74
C ILE A 97 6.21 -7.39 10.63
N LEU A 98 5.90 -7.51 11.93
CA LEU A 98 6.67 -8.35 12.84
C LEU A 98 6.57 -9.85 12.51
N GLN A 99 5.47 -10.32 11.91
CA GLN A 99 5.35 -11.69 11.44
C GLN A 99 6.27 -11.95 10.23
N GLU A 100 6.37 -11.00 9.30
CA GLU A 100 7.33 -11.11 8.20
C GLU A 100 8.78 -11.20 8.72
N VAL A 101 9.15 -10.39 9.71
CA VAL A 101 10.48 -10.46 10.35
C VAL A 101 10.73 -11.82 11.00
N LEU A 102 9.70 -12.46 11.57
CA LEU A 102 9.82 -13.81 12.13
C LEU A 102 10.09 -14.87 11.07
N GLU A 103 9.64 -14.67 9.84
CA GLU A 103 9.86 -15.59 8.72
C GLU A 103 11.24 -15.36 8.09
N GLU A 104 11.56 -14.11 7.78
CA GLU A 104 12.68 -13.72 6.91
C GLU A 104 13.96 -13.32 7.67
N GLY A 105 13.83 -12.83 8.91
CA GLY A 105 14.95 -12.29 9.68
C GLY A 105 15.94 -13.33 10.21
N ASN A 106 17.08 -12.88 10.72
CA ASN A 106 18.03 -13.74 11.43
C ASN A 106 17.59 -14.03 12.87
N ASP A 107 18.27 -14.95 13.57
CA ASP A 107 17.90 -15.36 14.94
C ASP A 107 17.76 -14.17 15.91
N GLN A 108 18.60 -13.14 15.79
CA GLN A 108 18.56 -11.96 16.65
C GLN A 108 17.33 -11.11 16.34
N GLN A 109 17.04 -10.87 15.06
CA GLN A 109 15.87 -10.11 14.61
C GLN A 109 14.56 -10.83 14.95
N LYS A 110 14.48 -12.15 14.77
CA LYS A 110 13.33 -12.95 15.19
C LYS A 110 13.07 -12.83 16.69
N GLN A 111 14.15 -12.82 17.49
CA GLN A 111 14.05 -12.68 18.93
C GLN A 111 13.58 -11.27 19.34
N GLU A 112 14.00 -10.22 18.64
CA GLU A 112 13.45 -8.87 18.82
C GLU A 112 11.99 -8.78 18.41
N ALA A 113 11.63 -9.32 17.24
CA ALA A 113 10.25 -9.32 16.76
C ALA A 113 9.30 -10.03 17.72
N THR A 114 9.73 -11.16 18.29
CA THR A 114 8.96 -11.89 19.32
C THR A 114 8.71 -11.02 20.56
N LYS A 115 9.73 -10.29 21.04
CA LYS A 115 9.58 -9.40 22.21
C LYS A 115 8.62 -8.25 21.93
N LEU A 116 8.69 -7.69 20.73
CA LEU A 116 7.76 -6.63 20.31
C LEU A 116 6.34 -7.17 20.22
N LEU A 117 6.13 -8.34 19.60
CA LEU A 117 4.83 -9.00 19.55
C LEU A 117 4.25 -9.28 20.94
N ASP A 118 5.07 -9.77 21.88
CA ASP A 118 4.64 -10.00 23.27
C ASP A 118 4.21 -8.71 23.98
N SER A 119 4.74 -7.56 23.57
CA SER A 119 4.35 -6.26 24.14
C SER A 119 3.02 -5.72 23.61
N LEU A 120 2.51 -6.29 22.51
CA LEU A 120 1.24 -5.91 21.87
C LEU A 120 0.04 -6.74 22.34
N VAL A 121 0.26 -7.74 23.20
CA VAL A 121 -0.77 -8.66 23.73
C VAL A 121 -1.16 -8.27 25.16
#